data_AF-A0A3E3JXX5-F1
#
_entry.id   AF-A0A3E3JXX5-F1
#
_cell.length_a   1.000
_cell.length_b   1.000
_cell.length_c   1.000
_cell.angle_alpha   90.00
_cell.angle_beta   90.00
_cell.angle_gamma   90.00
#
_symmetry.space_group_name_H-M   'P 1'
#
loop_
_entity.id
_entity.type
_entity.pdbx_description
1 polymer ?
#
loop_
_entity_poly.entity_id
_entity_poly.type
_entity_poly.pdbx_seq_one_letter_code
_entity_poly.pdbx_strand_id
1 'polypeptide(L)' 'MRTYTVIEYEKEDYQNFKDNLTDEKAIDILERISRGWLPNYNFSGEESDFENYCLHQAIYRAQDALRERTNK' A
#
# COMPACT_ATOMS: atom_id res chain seq x y z
N MET A 1 19.56 -22.68 13.59
CA MET A 1 18.39 -21.84 13.93
C MET A 1 18.52 -20.58 13.10
N ARG A 2 17.57 -20.28 12.21
CA ARG A 2 17.57 -19.02 11.45
C ARG A 2 16.82 -17.98 12.27
N THR A 3 17.48 -16.89 12.61
CA THR A 3 16.86 -15.70 13.19
C THR A 3 16.25 -14.88 12.06
N TYR A 4 14.97 -14.57 12.17
CA TYR A 4 14.29 -13.64 11.29
C TYR A 4 13.95 -12.39 12.11
N THR A 5 14.17 -11.22 11.53
CA THR A 5 13.65 -9.97 12.07
C THR A 5 12.20 -9.86 11.63
N VAL A 6 11.28 -9.80 12.58
CA VAL A 6 9.86 -9.51 12.33
C VAL A 6 9.67 -8.02 12.56
N ILE A 7 9.09 -7.32 11.59
CA ILE A 7 8.66 -5.93 11.77
C ILE A 7 7.18 -5.96 12.17
N GLU A 8 6.88 -5.41 13.34
CA GLU A 8 5.51 -5.24 13.81
C GLU A 8 5.05 -3.82 13.45
N TYR A 9 3.86 -3.71 12.84
CA TYR A 9 3.25 -2.43 12.48
C TYR A 9 2.05 -2.18 13.37
N GLU A 10 2.05 -1.02 14.02
CA GLU A 10 0.94 -0.56 14.83
C GLU A 10 0.01 0.33 14.01
N LYS A 11 -1.19 0.60 14.54
CA LYS A 11 -2.19 1.45 13.89
C LYS A 11 -1.64 2.82 13.47
N GLU A 12 -0.70 3.37 14.23
CA GLU A 12 -0.04 4.65 13.91
C GLU A 12 0.76 4.58 12.60
N ASP A 13 1.38 3.44 12.28
CA ASP A 13 2.13 3.25 11.03
C ASP A 13 1.21 3.30 9.81
N TYR A 14 0.03 2.67 9.90
CA TYR A 14 -0.99 2.72 8.86
C TYR A 14 -1.47 4.15 8.62
N GLN A 15 -1.72 4.90 9.70
CA GLN A 15 -2.18 6.28 9.60
C GLN A 15 -1.09 7.18 9.03
N ASN A 16 0.15 7.05 9.52
CA ASN A 16 1.31 7.80 9.02
C ASN A 16 1.54 7.54 7.53
N PHE A 17 1.44 6.28 7.08
CA PHE A 17 1.57 5.96 5.67
C PHE A 17 0.51 6.67 4.83
N LYS A 18 -0.75 6.61 5.26
CA LYS A 18 -1.88 7.24 4.55
C LYS A 18 -1.72 8.75 4.45
N ASP A 19 -1.37 9.41 5.55
CA ASP A 19 -1.30 10.87 5.60
C ASP A 19 -0.10 11.44 4.82
N ASN A 20 0.95 10.64 4.62
CA ASN A 20 2.16 11.02 3.90
C ASN A 20 2.26 10.40 2.51
N LEU A 21 1.20 9.76 1.99
CA LEU A 21 1.22 9.13 0.68
C LEU A 21 1.25 10.18 -0.44
N THR A 22 2.39 10.30 -1.12
CA THR A 22 2.56 11.16 -2.29
C THR A 22 2.24 10.41 -3.59
N ASP A 23 1.99 11.17 -4.67
CA ASP A 23 1.75 10.60 -6.00
C ASP A 23 2.96 9.80 -6.49
N GLU A 24 4.17 10.31 -6.29
CA GLU A 24 5.42 9.61 -6.63
C GLU A 24 5.53 8.29 -5.87
N LYS A 25 5.23 8.30 -4.56
CA LYS A 25 5.28 7.08 -3.74
C LYS A 25 4.22 6.07 -4.15
N ALA A 26 3.03 6.53 -4.52
CA ALA A 26 1.97 5.67 -5.04
C ALA A 26 2.39 5.04 -6.38
N ILE A 27 2.99 5.81 -7.29
CA ILE A 27 3.51 5.31 -8.57
C ILE A 27 4.57 4.24 -8.33
N ASP A 28 5.56 4.50 -7.47
CA ASP A 28 6.61 3.53 -7.11
C ASP A 28 6.02 2.20 -6.62
N ILE A 29 4.98 2.25 -5.80
CA ILE A 29 4.31 1.04 -5.29
C ILE A 29 3.59 0.30 -6.42
N LEU A 30 2.89 1.03 -7.28
CA LEU A 30 2.14 0.46 -8.40
C LEU A 30 3.07 -0.17 -9.46
N GLU A 31 4.24 0.43 -9.72
CA GLU A 31 5.23 -0.10 -10.66
C GLU A 31 5.88 -1.40 -10.17
N ARG A 32 5.95 -1.59 -8.85
CA ARG A 32 6.47 -2.83 -8.24
C ARG A 32 5.50 -4.00 -8.33
N ILE A 33 4.24 -3.77 -8.74
CA ILE A 33 3.27 -4.85 -8.94
C ILE A 33 3.70 -5.68 -10.15
N SER A 34 4.26 -6.86 -9.88
CA SER A 34 4.62 -7.78 -10.95
C SER A 34 3.37 -8.26 -11.71
N ARG A 35 3.23 -7.83 -12.97
CA ARG A 35 2.31 -8.39 -13.99
C ARG A 35 0.86 -8.60 -13.52
N GLY A 36 0.31 -7.68 -12.74
CA GLY A 36 -1.10 -7.72 -12.32
C GLY A 36 -1.40 -8.67 -11.17
N TRP A 37 -0.38 -9.13 -10.42
CA TRP A 37 -0.61 -9.82 -9.16
C TRP A 37 -1.13 -8.82 -8.12
N LEU A 38 -2.39 -8.96 -7.73
CA LEU A 38 -2.96 -8.24 -6.60
C LEU A 38 -3.07 -9.20 -5.42
N PRO A 39 -2.49 -8.87 -4.25
CA PRO A 39 -2.61 -9.69 -3.06
C PRO A 39 -4.07 -9.80 -2.61
N ASN A 40 -4.38 -10.90 -1.94
CA ASN A 40 -5.70 -11.13 -1.37
C ASN A 40 -5.93 -10.22 -0.14
N TYR A 41 -7.16 -9.74 0.03
CA TYR A 41 -7.56 -8.84 1.12
C TYR A 41 -7.83 -9.62 2.41
N ASN A 42 -6.84 -10.35 2.90
CA ASN A 42 -6.93 -11.07 4.16
C ASN A 42 -6.04 -10.37 5.20
N PHE A 43 -6.62 -10.02 6.34
CA PHE A 43 -5.86 -9.60 7.51
C PHE A 43 -5.43 -10.85 8.27
N SER A 44 -4.15 -11.22 8.16
CA SER A 44 -3.58 -12.39 8.84
C SER A 44 -2.93 -12.04 10.19
N GLY A 45 -2.79 -10.76 10.51
CA GLY A 45 -1.96 -10.26 11.60
C GLY A 45 -0.46 -10.34 11.28
N GLU A 46 -0.08 -10.62 10.04
CA GLU A 46 1.31 -10.72 9.61
C GLU A 46 1.80 -9.42 8.96
N GLU A 47 3.13 -9.28 8.83
CA GLU A 47 3.80 -8.11 8.23
C GLU A 47 3.24 -7.77 6.84
N SER A 48 2.81 -8.78 6.07
CA SER A 48 2.19 -8.62 4.76
C SER A 48 0.93 -7.77 4.76
N ASP A 49 0.23 -7.65 5.89
CA ASP A 49 -0.98 -6.84 6.00
C ASP A 49 -0.67 -5.36 5.79
N PHE A 50 0.48 -4.89 6.27
CA PHE A 50 0.91 -3.51 6.07
C PHE A 50 1.32 -3.27 4.61
N GLU A 51 2.04 -4.21 3.99
CA GLU A 51 2.40 -4.12 2.57
C GLU A 51 1.16 -4.09 1.68
N ASN A 52 0.17 -4.95 1.98
CA ASN A 52 -1.13 -4.97 1.31
C ASN A 52 -1.84 -3.62 1.50
N TYR A 53 -1.88 -3.10 2.73
CA TYR A 53 -2.48 -1.80 3.00
C TYR A 53 -1.85 -0.68 2.17
N CYS A 54 -0.52 -0.62 2.11
CA CYS A 54 0.21 0.37 1.33
C CYS A 54 -0.16 0.32 -0.15
N LEU A 55 -0.24 -0.89 -0.71
CA LEU A 55 -0.70 -1.11 -2.08
C LEU A 55 -2.13 -0.62 -2.30
N HIS A 56 -3.04 -0.88 -1.37
CA HIS A 56 -4.42 -0.43 -1.48
C HIS A 56 -4.54 1.10 -1.44
N GLN A 57 -3.79 1.77 -0.57
CA GLN A 57 -3.77 3.24 -0.55
C GLN A 57 -3.23 3.81 -1.86
N ALA A 58 -2.21 3.18 -2.46
CA ALA A 58 -1.67 3.60 -3.77
C ALA A 58 -2.72 3.45 -4.90
N ILE A 59 -3.46 2.33 -4.93
CA ILE A 59 -4.56 2.13 -5.89
C ILE A 59 -5.66 3.18 -5.69
N TYR A 60 -6.04 3.44 -4.44
CA TYR A 60 -7.04 4.45 -4.11
C TYR A 60 -6.61 5.85 -4.60
N ARG A 61 -5.35 6.23 -4.36
CA ARG A 61 -4.81 7.50 -4.84
C ARG A 61 -4.83 7.60 -6.37
N ALA A 62 -4.50 6.51 -7.08
CA ALA A 62 -4.57 6.47 -8.54
C ALA A 62 -6.01 6.64 -9.05
N GLN A 63 -7.01 6.05 -8.37
CA GLN A 63 -8.42 6.24 -8.73
C GLN A 63 -8.85 7.71 -8.56
N ASP A 64 -8.45 8.36 -7.47
CA ASP A 64 -8.78 9.76 -7.23
C ASP A 64 -8.14 10.68 -8.28
N ALA A 65 -6.87 10.45 -8.64
CA ALA A 65 -6.21 11.19 -9.72
C ALA A 65 -6.93 11.02 -11.07
N LEU A 66 -7.42 9.83 -11.39
CA LEU A 66 -8.20 9.57 -12.61
C LEU A 66 -9.56 10.28 -12.59
N ARG A 67 -10.25 10.31 -11.44
CA ARG A 67 -11.52 11.03 -11.26
C ARG A 67 -11.32 12.54 -11.41
N GLU A 68 -10.29 13.10 -10.79
CA GLU A 68 -9.93 14.52 -10.90
C GLU A 68 -9.66 14.92 -12.35
N ARG A 69 -9.02 14.04 -13.13
CA ARG A 69 -8.78 14.26 -14.56
C ARG A 69 -10.05 14.18 -15.40
N THR A 70 -10.98 13.31 -15.04
CA THR A 70 -12.24 13.10 -15.78
C THR A 70 -13.26 14.21 -15.52
N ASN A 71 -13.22 14.81 -14.32
CA ASN A 71 -14.11 15.91 -13.92
C ASN A 71 -13.56 17.30 -14.29
N LYS A 72 -12.45 17.37 -15.04
CA LYS A 72 -11.88 18.60 -15.63
C LYS A 72 -12.22 18.68 -17.11
#